data_AF-A0A2T2S716-F1
#
_entry.id   AF-A0A2T2S716-F1
#
_cell.length_a   1.000
_cell.length_b   1.000
_cell.length_c   1.000
_cell.angle_alpha   90.00
_cell.angle_beta   90.00
_cell.angle_gamma   90.00
#
_symmetry.space_group_name_H-M   'P 1'
#
loop_
_entity.id
_entity.type
_entity.pdbx_description
1 polymer ?
#
loop_
_entity_poly.entity_id
_entity_poly.type
_entity_poly.pdbx_seq_one_letter_code
_entity_poly.pdbx_strand_id
1 'polypeptide(L)' 'MYDALGKQVYTEQRAVRADAPTSLSIDVHQWASGMYFVRLRGERGLEQTQKMIVLQ' A
#
# COMPACT_ATOMS: atom_id res chain seq x y z
N MET A 1 4.04 1.40 -0.61
CA MET A 1 4.15 -0.07 -0.64
C MET A 1 5.61 -0.46 -0.75
N TYR A 2 5.95 -1.57 -0.10
CA TYR A 2 7.32 -2.05 0.01
C TYR A 2 7.38 -3.52 -0.45
N ASP A 3 8.47 -3.91 -1.10
CA ASP A 3 8.76 -5.33 -1.35
C ASP A 3 9.27 -6.04 -0.08
N ALA A 4 9.53 -7.34 -0.18
CA ALA A 4 10.03 -8.15 0.93
C ALA A 4 11.40 -7.71 1.47
N LEU A 5 12.17 -6.93 0.70
CA LEU A 5 13.47 -6.38 1.10
C LEU A 5 13.33 -4.99 1.74
N GLY A 6 12.11 -4.46 1.84
CA GLY A 6 11.85 -3.13 2.39
C GLY A 6 12.09 -2.00 1.38
N LYS A 7 12.31 -2.29 0.10
CA LYS A 7 12.40 -1.25 -0.93
C LYS A 7 11.01 -0.73 -1.27
N GLN A 8 10.86 0.60 -1.29
CA GLN A 8 9.62 1.24 -1.69
C GLN A 8 9.40 1.09 -3.19
N VAL A 9 8.34 0.40 -3.58
CA VAL A 9 7.99 0.12 -4.99
C VAL A 9 6.86 0.99 -5.52
N TYR A 10 6.04 1.56 -4.63
CA TYR A 10 4.93 2.42 -4.98
C TYR A 10 4.60 3.39 -3.84
N THR A 11 4.14 4.60 -4.19
CA THR A 11 3.68 5.60 -3.23
C THR A 11 2.58 6.44 -3.83
N GLU A 12 1.57 6.77 -3.03
CA GLU A 12 0.53 7.71 -3.37
C GLU A 12 0.21 8.53 -2.11
N GLN A 13 -0.06 9.82 -2.29
CA GLN A 13 -0.62 10.68 -1.25
C GLN A 13 -1.98 11.17 -1.72
N ARG A 14 -2.97 11.06 -0.84
CA ARG A 14 -4.35 11.45 -1.14
C ARG A 14 -5.02 12.01 0.10
N ALA A 15 -5.79 13.07 -0.08
CA ALA A 15 -6.71 13.54 0.95
C ALA A 15 -7.90 12.57 1.07
N VAL A 16 -8.05 11.96 2.24
CA VAL A 16 -9.13 11.04 2.57
C VAL A 16 -10.05 11.66 3.61
N ARG A 17 -11.36 11.54 3.43
CA ARG A 17 -12.34 11.95 4.44
C ARG A 17 -12.63 10.79 5.37
N ALA A 18 -12.69 11.05 6.67
CA ALA A 18 -12.85 10.01 7.69
C ALA A 18 -14.28 9.43 7.75
N ASP A 19 -15.25 10.12 7.18
CA ASP A 19 -16.68 9.77 7.19
C ASP A 19 -17.10 8.86 6.03
N ALA A 20 -16.19 8.58 5.08
CA ALA A 20 -16.48 7.76 3.91
C ALA A 20 -15.38 6.70 3.66
N PRO A 21 -15.74 5.42 3.49
CA PRO A 21 -14.80 4.41 3.01
C PRO A 21 -14.16 4.86 1.70
N THR A 22 -12.84 4.75 1.60
CA THR A 22 -12.10 5.11 0.38
C THR A 22 -11.41 3.88 -0.17
N SER A 23 -11.76 3.51 -1.40
CA SER A 23 -11.11 2.43 -2.12
C SER A 23 -9.77 2.88 -2.68
N LEU A 24 -8.76 2.05 -2.52
CA LEU A 24 -7.44 2.18 -3.15
C LEU A 24 -7.28 1.02 -4.14
N SER A 25 -7.02 1.36 -5.40
CA SER A 25 -6.74 0.39 -6.47
C SER A 25 -5.34 0.63 -6.98
N ILE A 26 -4.55 -0.44 -7.08
CA ILE A 26 -3.13 -0.38 -7.44
C ILE A 26 -2.92 -1.37 -8.57
N ASP A 27 -2.32 -0.92 -9.66
CA ASP A 27 -1.89 -1.78 -10.75
C ASP A 27 -0.58 -2.50 -10.36
N VAL A 28 -0.66 -3.82 -10.27
CA VAL A 28 0.46 -4.70 -9.89
C VAL A 28 1.02 -5.48 -11.07
N HIS A 29 0.60 -5.21 -12.31
CA HIS A 29 0.98 -6.01 -13.49
C HIS A 29 2.51 -6.06 -13.71
N GLN A 30 3.24 -5.01 -13.36
CA GLN A 30 4.69 -4.95 -13.52
C GLN A 30 5.46 -5.55 -12.32
N TRP A 31 4.75 -6.05 -11.31
CA TRP A 31 5.38 -6.55 -10.09
C TRP A 31 5.66 -8.03 -10.21
N ALA A 32 6.80 -8.46 -9.70
CA ALA A 32 7.13 -9.87 -9.60
C ALA A 32 6.19 -10.58 -8.61
N SER A 33 5.96 -11.88 -8.82
CA SER A 33 5.28 -12.70 -7.82
C SER A 33 6.05 -12.67 -6.49
N GLY A 34 5.36 -12.48 -5.39
CA GLY A 34 6.00 -12.39 -4.08
C GLY A 34 5.18 -11.68 -3.01
N MET A 35 5.84 -11.47 -1.87
CA MET A 35 5.27 -10.79 -0.72
C MET A 35 5.58 -9.30 -0.75
N TYR A 36 4.56 -8.51 -0.47
CA TYR A 36 4.60 -7.05 -0.41
C TYR A 36 3.92 -6.55 0.85
N PHE A 37 4.25 -5.32 1.24
CA PHE A 37 3.69 -4.65 2.40
C PHE A 37 3.03 -3.33 1.98
N VAL A 38 1.72 -3.23 2.19
CA VAL A 38 0.97 -1.98 2.12
C VAL A 38 1.17 -1.26 3.45
N ARG A 39 1.62 -0.01 3.42
CA ARG A 39 1.71 0.84 4.61
C ARG A 39 0.90 2.11 4.36
N LEU A 40 -0.11 2.33 5.18
CA LEU A 40 -0.92 3.54 5.22
C LEU A 40 -0.41 4.42 6.35
N ARG A 41 -0.23 5.71 6.07
CA ARG A 41 0.18 6.72 7.05
C ARG A 41 -0.73 7.93 6.96
N GLY A 42 -1.32 8.31 8.09
CA GLY A 42 -2.02 9.57 8.27
C GLY A 42 -1.17 10.57 9.06
N GLU A 43 -1.41 11.87 8.86
CA GLU A 43 -0.64 12.94 9.50
C GLU A 43 -0.71 12.91 11.04
N ARG A 44 -1.78 12.36 11.63
CA ARG A 44 -1.99 12.28 13.09
C ARG A 44 -1.52 10.96 13.70
N GLY A 45 -0.51 10.31 13.11
CA GLY A 45 0.10 9.09 13.68
C GLY A 45 -0.69 7.81 13.43
N LEU A 46 -1.70 7.83 12.55
CA LEU A 46 -2.33 6.60 12.07
C LEU A 46 -1.31 5.88 11.18
N GLU A 47 -0.79 4.73 11.62
CA GLU A 47 0.00 3.83 10.78
C GLU A 47 -0.67 2.46 10.76
N GLN A 48 -0.95 1.94 9.57
CA GLN A 48 -1.43 0.58 9.38
C GLN A 48 -0.59 -0.11 8.32
N THR A 49 -0.11 -1.31 8.63
CA THR A 49 0.65 -2.13 7.69
C THR A 49 -0.08 -3.44 7.44
N GLN A 50 -0.22 -3.81 6.17
CA GLN A 50 -0.87 -5.05 5.75
C GLN A 50 0.02 -5.82 4.78
N LYS A 51 0.13 -7.13 5.00
CA LYS A 51 0.81 -8.06 4.10
C LYS A 51 -0.07 -8.36 2.89
N MET A 52 0.52 -8.34 1.71
CA MET A 52 -0.11 -8.67 0.43
C MET A 52 0.76 -9.69 -0.31
N ILE A 53 0.12 -10.63 -1.02
CA ILE A 53 0.80 -11.58 -1.90
C ILE A 53 0.39 -11.24 -3.33
N VAL A 54 1.36 -11.03 -4.21
CA VAL A 54 1.16 -10.87 -5.64
C VAL A 54 1.53 -12.19 -6.33
N LEU A 55 0.67 -12.61 -7.24
CA LEU A 55 0.87 -13.77 -8.12
C LEU A 55 0.58 -13.32 -9.54
N GLN A 56 1.47 -13.66 -10.47
CA GLN A 56 1.26 -13.52 -11.92
C GLN A 56 0.53 -14.72 -12.49
#